data_AF-V4P8R2-F1
#
_entry.id   AF-V4P8R2-F1
#
_cell.length_a   1.000
_cell.length_b   1.000
_cell.length_c   1.000
_cell.angle_alpha   90.00
_cell.angle_beta   90.00
_cell.angle_gamma   90.00
#
_symmetry.space_group_name_H-M   'P 1'
#
loop_
_entity.id
_entity.type
_entity.pdbx_description
1 polymer ?
#
loop_
_entity_poly.entity_id
_entity_poly.type
_entity_poly.pdbx_seq_one_letter_code
_entity_poly.pdbx_strand_id
1 'polypeptide(L)'
;MSLAIELSAVVVTVKDNEALVLCLNLPRGEAAFALPSGPFIPENHRTFDLALRAFVREQTGFDIGYVEQLYSFGDDGRQGIAASAPDGDRVVSVGYLALTPQAVQARFDAAWVPFNRFFPWEDWRRGDNNPDLEVLRPALRDWCDTAASATEHALRLRRVETIFPDDFDNWNEERVLDRYELLYSVGLTGEAQRTRDGGPPAPSSGEPMASDHRRILATGLSRLRGKLKYRPVIFELMPEQFTLLELQKSLEALSGLRLHKQNFRRALDRTGFVTPLGIMREDTGGRPAELYSYNRDQFHFSPSLGLSLPRA
;
A
#
# COMPACT_ATOMS: atom_id res chain seq x y z
N MET A 1 17.35 -3.67 29.37
CA MET A 1 16.58 -3.88 28.12
C MET A 1 16.41 -2.51 27.48
N SER A 2 17.12 -2.26 26.39
CA SER A 2 17.01 -1.04 25.60
C SER A 2 15.96 -1.22 24.51
N LEU A 3 15.35 -0.12 24.08
CA LEU A 3 14.39 -0.08 22.99
C LEU A 3 15.00 0.75 21.86
N ALA A 4 15.17 0.16 20.69
CA ALA A 4 15.55 0.86 19.48
C ALA A 4 14.30 1.25 18.68
N ILE A 5 14.29 2.46 18.13
CA ILE A 5 13.23 2.93 17.22
C ILE A 5 13.77 2.88 15.80
N GLU A 6 13.09 2.13 14.94
CA GLU A 6 13.29 2.15 13.51
C GLU A 6 12.14 2.93 12.86
N LEU A 7 12.40 3.59 11.74
CA LEU A 7 11.41 4.26 10.93
C LEU A 7 11.34 3.52 9.59
N SER A 8 10.14 3.15 9.13
CA SER A 8 9.95 2.46 7.84
C SER A 8 9.03 3.27 6.94
N ALA A 9 9.43 3.50 5.68
CA ALA A 9 8.71 4.33 4.73
C ALA A 9 8.04 3.52 3.62
N VAL A 10 6.71 3.60 3.52
CA VAL A 10 5.94 3.18 2.34
C VAL A 10 5.83 4.39 1.41
N VAL A 11 6.78 4.52 0.47
CA VAL A 11 6.77 5.61 -0.51
C VAL A 11 6.06 5.14 -1.77
N VAL A 12 5.00 5.82 -2.16
CA VAL A 12 4.12 5.44 -3.27
C VAL A 12 4.16 6.47 -4.38
N THR A 13 4.14 5.98 -5.61
CA THR A 13 3.95 6.79 -6.81
C THR A 13 3.10 6.02 -7.82
N VAL A 14 2.62 6.71 -8.86
CA VAL A 14 1.97 6.07 -10.01
C VAL A 14 2.73 6.45 -11.26
N LYS A 15 3.10 5.45 -12.05
CA LYS A 15 3.77 5.65 -13.34
C LYS A 15 3.29 4.59 -14.32
N ASP A 16 3.08 4.97 -15.58
CA ASP A 16 2.70 4.06 -16.66
C ASP A 16 1.44 3.22 -16.36
N ASN A 17 0.51 3.78 -15.58
CA ASN A 17 -0.72 3.13 -15.09
C ASN A 17 -0.47 1.99 -14.10
N GLU A 18 0.67 1.99 -13.42
CA GLU A 18 0.99 1.08 -12.33
C GLU A 18 1.23 1.86 -11.04
N ALA A 19 0.69 1.34 -9.94
CA ALA A 19 1.00 1.84 -8.61
C ALA A 19 2.28 1.16 -8.15
N LEU A 20 3.28 1.97 -7.84
CA LEU A 20 4.63 1.54 -7.50
C LEU A 20 4.94 1.92 -6.05
N VAL A 21 5.66 1.03 -5.36
CA VAL A 21 6.29 1.29 -4.08
C VAL A 21 7.80 1.35 -4.25
N LEU A 22 8.45 2.26 -3.52
CA LEU A 22 9.90 2.31 -3.46
C LEU A 22 10.43 1.22 -2.54
N CYS A 23 11.36 0.42 -3.04
CA CYS A 23 12.02 -0.65 -2.31
C CYS A 23 13.54 -0.52 -2.39
N LEU A 24 14.23 -0.96 -1.34
CA LEU A 24 15.65 -1.27 -1.36
C LEU A 24 15.83 -2.72 -1.87
N ASN A 25 16.77 -2.91 -2.78
CA ASN A 25 17.25 -4.22 -3.22
C ASN A 25 18.25 -4.73 -2.19
N LEU A 26 18.04 -5.94 -1.69
CA LEU A 26 18.96 -6.56 -0.74
C LEU A 26 19.98 -7.45 -1.48
N PRO A 27 21.29 -7.26 -1.26
CA PRO A 27 22.32 -8.05 -1.91
C PRO A 27 22.38 -9.45 -1.30
N ARG A 28 21.62 -10.40 -1.89
CA ARG A 28 21.53 -11.84 -1.53
C ARG A 28 20.92 -12.10 -0.14
N GLY A 29 19.88 -12.92 -0.10
CA GLY A 29 19.18 -13.34 1.11
C GLY A 29 17.84 -14.00 0.79
N GLU A 30 17.07 -14.34 1.83
CA GLU A 30 15.74 -14.97 1.70
C GLU A 30 14.64 -14.04 1.14
N ALA A 31 14.87 -12.72 1.14
CA ALA A 31 14.00 -11.73 0.53
C ALA A 31 14.80 -10.76 -0.33
N ALA A 32 14.29 -10.43 -1.52
CA ALA A 32 14.95 -9.53 -2.46
C ALA A 32 14.70 -8.05 -2.16
N PHE A 33 13.63 -7.73 -1.42
CA PHE A 33 13.17 -6.36 -1.20
C PHE A 33 12.94 -6.02 0.27
N ALA A 34 13.22 -4.77 0.61
CA ALA A 34 12.83 -4.12 1.85
C ALA A 34 12.22 -2.75 1.57
N LEU A 35 11.33 -2.26 2.43
CA LEU A 35 11.01 -0.84 2.47
C LEU A 35 12.26 -0.04 2.90
N PRO A 36 12.43 1.21 2.40
CA PRO A 36 13.38 2.15 2.98
C PRO A 36 13.14 2.27 4.49
N SER A 37 14.17 1.98 5.27
CA SER A 37 14.10 2.06 6.73
C SER A 37 15.43 2.48 7.34
N GLY A 38 15.37 3.07 8.53
CA GLY A 38 16.55 3.55 9.25
C GLY A 38 16.29 3.78 10.74
N PRO A 39 17.36 3.83 11.56
CA PRO A 39 17.21 4.10 12.98
C PRO A 39 16.81 5.55 13.22
N PHE A 40 16.04 5.79 14.28
CA PHE A 40 15.88 7.13 14.82
C PHE A 40 16.98 7.40 15.86
N ILE A 41 17.85 8.35 15.54
CA ILE A 41 18.94 8.81 16.42
C ILE A 41 18.61 10.25 16.86
N PRO A 42 18.13 10.46 18.11
CA PRO A 42 17.68 11.77 18.58
C PRO A 42 18.74 12.88 18.48
N GLU A 43 20.01 12.51 18.56
CA GLU A 43 21.16 13.43 18.44
C GLU A 43 21.28 14.02 17.03
N ASN A 44 20.86 13.28 16.00
CA ASN A 44 20.91 13.71 14.61
C ASN A 44 19.64 14.45 14.19
N HIS A 45 18.48 14.02 14.69
CA HIS A 45 17.18 14.53 14.26
C HIS A 45 16.22 14.72 15.44
N ARG A 46 15.69 15.94 15.56
CA ARG A 46 14.76 16.31 16.65
C ARG A 46 13.39 15.62 16.55
N THR A 47 12.97 15.18 15.37
CA THR A 47 11.65 14.57 15.14
C THR A 47 11.75 13.36 14.23
N PHE A 48 10.79 12.44 14.34
CA PHE A 48 10.69 11.29 13.44
C PHE A 48 10.49 11.71 11.97
N ASP A 49 9.71 12.77 11.72
CA ASP A 49 9.51 13.28 10.35
C ASP A 49 10.82 13.77 9.71
N LEU A 50 11.65 14.49 10.47
CA LEU A 50 12.95 14.96 9.99
C LEU A 50 13.89 13.79 9.70
N ALA A 51 13.93 12.79 10.59
CA ALA A 51 14.72 11.58 10.38
C ALA A 51 14.24 10.79 9.17
N LEU A 52 12.92 10.61 9.02
CA LEU A 52 12.30 9.93 7.89
C LEU A 52 12.70 10.56 6.55
N ARG A 53 12.53 11.88 6.44
CA ARG A 53 12.89 12.62 5.23
C ARG A 53 14.38 12.52 4.93
N ALA A 54 15.23 12.58 5.96
CA ALA A 54 16.68 12.49 5.81
C ALA A 54 17.11 11.13 5.27
N PHE A 55 16.73 10.02 5.91
CA PHE A 55 17.18 8.70 5.46
C PHE A 55 16.55 8.30 4.13
N VAL A 56 15.30 8.66 3.85
CA VAL A 56 14.69 8.38 2.54
C VAL A 56 15.45 9.12 1.45
N ARG A 57 15.80 10.40 1.66
CA ARG A 57 16.62 11.16 0.71
C ARG A 57 18.00 10.53 0.53
N GLU A 58 18.64 10.11 1.60
CA GLU A 58 19.95 9.45 1.57
C GLU A 58 19.92 8.12 0.80
N GLN A 59 18.92 7.29 1.03
CA GLN A 59 18.82 5.95 0.44
C GLN A 59 18.29 5.94 -0.99
N THR A 60 17.62 7.01 -1.43
CA THR A 60 16.83 6.98 -2.68
C THR A 60 17.14 8.14 -3.62
N GLY A 61 17.71 9.23 -3.10
CA GLY A 61 18.19 10.38 -3.87
C GLY A 61 17.20 11.53 -4.06
N PHE A 62 16.02 11.51 -3.43
CA PHE A 62 15.00 12.56 -3.62
C PHE A 62 14.18 12.90 -2.36
N ASP A 63 13.50 14.04 -2.40
CA ASP A 63 12.61 14.50 -1.33
C ASP A 63 11.20 13.96 -1.49
N ILE A 64 10.65 13.40 -0.41
CA ILE A 64 9.25 12.99 -0.32
C ILE A 64 8.34 14.18 -0.02
N GLY A 65 7.20 14.26 -0.68
CA GLY A 65 6.22 15.35 -0.51
C GLY A 65 5.32 15.14 0.70
N TYR A 66 4.14 14.58 0.43
CA TYR A 66 3.17 14.17 1.46
C TYR A 66 3.75 13.07 2.34
N VAL A 67 3.62 13.21 3.65
CA VAL A 67 4.03 12.22 4.65
C VAL A 67 2.98 12.14 5.75
N GLU A 68 2.67 10.92 6.17
CA GLU A 68 1.77 10.65 7.27
C GLU A 68 2.23 9.41 8.06
N GLN A 69 2.16 9.48 9.38
CA GLN A 69 2.42 8.32 10.22
C GLN A 69 1.26 7.30 10.11
N LEU A 70 1.61 6.03 9.88
CA LEU A 70 0.65 4.94 9.72
C LEU A 70 0.31 4.29 11.06
N TYR A 71 1.28 3.59 11.63
CA TYR A 71 1.14 2.75 12.82
C TYR A 71 2.52 2.48 13.43
N SER A 72 2.55 1.87 14.62
CA SER A 72 3.77 1.41 15.26
C SER A 72 3.75 -0.11 15.39
N PHE A 73 4.83 -0.76 14.96
CA PHE A 73 5.00 -2.21 14.89
C PHE A 73 6.05 -2.62 15.94
N GLY A 74 5.67 -3.48 16.88
CA GLY A 74 6.52 -3.84 18.03
C GLY A 74 6.39 -5.30 18.46
N ASP A 75 6.02 -6.17 17.52
CA ASP A 75 5.87 -7.60 17.76
C ASP A 75 7.19 -8.21 18.24
N ASP A 76 7.09 -9.25 19.10
CA ASP A 76 8.27 -9.92 19.65
C ASP A 76 9.02 -10.69 18.55
N GLY A 77 10.35 -10.72 18.63
CA GLY A 77 11.21 -11.32 17.59
C GLY A 77 11.41 -10.46 16.33
N ARG A 78 10.91 -9.22 16.29
CA ARG A 78 11.19 -8.29 15.18
C ARG A 78 12.68 -7.94 15.12
N GLN A 79 13.31 -8.23 13.99
CA GLN A 79 14.67 -7.79 13.68
C GLN A 79 14.59 -6.58 12.73
N GLY A 80 15.25 -5.48 13.09
CA GLY A 80 15.40 -4.31 12.21
C GLY A 80 16.33 -4.64 11.05
N ILE A 81 16.12 -3.99 9.90
CA ILE A 81 16.99 -4.17 8.72
C ILE A 81 18.19 -3.22 8.81
N ALA A 82 18.01 -2.05 9.41
CA ALA A 82 19.11 -1.16 9.68
C ALA A 82 19.87 -1.67 10.91
N ALA A 83 21.11 -2.11 10.72
CA ALA A 83 22.03 -2.76 11.67
C ALA A 83 22.46 -1.88 12.88
N SER A 84 21.51 -1.20 13.51
CA SER A 84 21.75 -0.15 14.50
C SER A 84 21.27 -0.54 15.90
N ALA A 85 20.53 -1.64 16.02
CA ALA A 85 20.21 -2.20 17.32
C ALA A 85 21.37 -3.12 17.74
N PRO A 86 22.05 -2.84 18.87
CA PRO A 86 22.94 -3.80 19.50
C PRO A 86 22.25 -5.16 19.65
N ASP A 87 23.01 -6.24 19.52
CA ASP A 87 22.51 -7.60 19.65
C ASP A 87 21.73 -7.76 20.98
N GLY A 88 20.43 -8.08 20.89
CA GLY A 88 19.53 -8.21 22.04
C GLY A 88 18.58 -7.04 22.33
N ASP A 89 18.63 -5.93 21.58
CA ASP A 89 17.68 -4.83 21.75
C ASP A 89 16.34 -5.08 21.05
N ARG A 90 15.24 -4.74 21.74
CA ARG A 90 13.89 -4.80 21.15
C ARG A 90 13.71 -3.63 20.19
N VAL A 91 13.32 -3.93 18.95
CA VAL A 91 13.09 -2.90 17.92
C VAL A 91 11.59 -2.63 17.77
N VAL A 92 11.21 -1.35 17.85
CA VAL A 92 9.89 -0.87 17.44
C VAL A 92 10.03 -0.09 16.14
N SER A 93 9.30 -0.47 15.09
CA SER A 93 9.21 0.31 13.87
C SER A 93 8.03 1.26 13.89
N VAL A 94 8.23 2.50 13.50
CA VAL A 94 7.17 3.46 13.20
C VAL A 94 7.03 3.56 11.68
N GLY A 95 5.90 3.09 11.17
CA GLY A 95 5.61 3.11 9.74
C GLY A 95 5.07 4.46 9.28
N TYR A 96 5.49 4.90 8.09
CA TYR A 96 5.02 6.11 7.43
C TYR A 96 4.54 5.80 6.01
N LEU A 97 3.51 6.51 5.57
CA LEU A 97 3.07 6.58 4.19
C LEU A 97 3.56 7.89 3.61
N ALA A 98 4.25 7.81 2.47
CA ALA A 98 4.66 8.98 1.72
C ALA A 98 4.19 8.88 0.27
N LEU A 99 3.81 10.00 -0.33
CA LEU A 99 3.36 10.07 -1.72
C LEU A 99 4.24 11.03 -2.51
N THR A 100 4.58 10.64 -3.74
CA THR A 100 5.34 11.48 -4.66
C THR A 100 4.75 11.42 -6.07
N PRO A 101 4.62 12.59 -6.76
CA PRO A 101 4.03 12.64 -8.09
C PRO A 101 4.93 12.06 -9.18
N GLN A 102 6.21 11.80 -8.90
CA GLN A 102 7.14 11.23 -9.86
C GLN A 102 7.97 10.11 -9.26
N ALA A 103 8.01 8.99 -9.98
CA ALA A 103 9.02 7.96 -9.83
C ALA A 103 10.37 8.47 -10.36
N VAL A 104 10.97 9.44 -9.67
CA VAL A 104 12.32 9.90 -9.99
C VAL A 104 13.29 8.72 -9.98
N GLN A 105 14.33 8.80 -10.80
CA GLN A 105 15.30 7.71 -10.91
C GLN A 105 15.88 7.42 -9.53
N ALA A 106 15.54 6.25 -8.99
CA ALA A 106 16.12 5.79 -7.74
C ALA A 106 17.63 5.72 -7.91
N ARG A 107 18.37 6.32 -6.96
CA ARG A 107 19.80 6.15 -6.83
C ARG A 107 20.08 5.00 -5.86
N PHE A 108 21.30 4.46 -5.88
CA PHE A 108 21.71 3.32 -5.05
C PHE A 108 21.00 2.01 -5.41
N ASP A 109 21.14 0.97 -4.57
CA ASP A 109 20.44 -0.31 -4.71
C ASP A 109 18.94 -0.17 -4.38
N ALA A 110 18.23 0.75 -5.03
CA ALA A 110 16.79 0.98 -4.84
C ALA A 110 16.02 0.86 -6.16
N ALA A 111 14.75 0.46 -6.08
CA ALA A 111 13.89 0.24 -7.24
C ALA A 111 12.44 0.63 -6.95
N TRP A 112 11.75 1.12 -7.99
CA TRP A 112 10.30 1.24 -7.98
C TRP A 112 9.67 -0.07 -8.40
N VAL A 113 8.85 -0.66 -7.53
CA VAL A 113 8.31 -2.00 -7.70
C VAL A 113 6.78 -1.95 -7.66
N PRO A 114 6.07 -2.60 -8.61
CA PRO A 114 4.61 -2.66 -8.59
C PRO A 114 4.06 -3.36 -7.33
N PHE A 115 2.98 -2.82 -6.76
CA PHE A 115 2.32 -3.45 -5.59
C PHE A 115 1.86 -4.88 -5.87
N ASN A 116 1.41 -5.18 -7.08
CA ASN A 116 0.96 -6.52 -7.48
C ASN A 116 2.09 -7.56 -7.45
N ARG A 117 3.36 -7.15 -7.38
CA ARG A 117 4.46 -8.08 -7.13
C ARG A 117 4.40 -8.65 -5.70
N PHE A 118 3.97 -7.83 -4.74
CA PHE A 118 3.81 -8.21 -3.33
C PHE A 118 2.39 -8.66 -3.00
N PHE A 119 1.36 -8.20 -3.71
CA PHE A 119 -0.04 -8.58 -3.49
C PHE A 119 -0.74 -8.83 -4.83
N PRO A 120 -0.36 -9.89 -5.57
CA PRO A 120 -0.88 -10.13 -6.92
C PRO A 120 -2.40 -10.36 -6.95
N TRP A 121 -2.97 -10.89 -5.86
CA TRP A 121 -4.42 -11.06 -5.68
C TRP A 121 -5.21 -9.75 -5.54
N GLU A 122 -4.54 -8.61 -5.35
CA GLU A 122 -5.18 -7.30 -5.19
C GLU A 122 -5.49 -6.60 -6.53
N ASP A 123 -4.97 -7.11 -7.65
CA ASP A 123 -5.13 -6.49 -8.97
C ASP A 123 -6.24 -7.21 -9.77
N TRP A 124 -7.44 -6.61 -9.76
CA TRP A 124 -8.62 -7.06 -10.51
C TRP A 124 -8.77 -6.33 -11.84
N ARG A 125 -7.79 -5.53 -12.27
CA ARG A 125 -7.90 -4.73 -13.51
C ARG A 125 -7.88 -5.58 -14.78
N ARG A 126 -7.53 -6.86 -14.66
CA ARG A 126 -7.52 -7.84 -15.75
C ARG A 126 -8.82 -8.67 -15.83
N GLY A 127 -9.81 -8.35 -15.00
CA GLY A 127 -11.07 -9.08 -14.88
C GLY A 127 -11.07 -10.07 -13.73
N ASP A 128 -12.08 -10.93 -13.69
CA ASP A 128 -12.36 -11.81 -12.54
C ASP A 128 -11.39 -13.01 -12.44
N ASN A 129 -10.64 -13.28 -13.51
CA ASN A 129 -9.66 -14.36 -13.57
C ASN A 129 -8.32 -13.90 -12.99
N ASN A 130 -8.17 -13.96 -11.67
CA ASN A 130 -6.89 -13.74 -10.99
C ASN A 130 -6.23 -15.10 -10.65
N PRO A 131 -5.12 -15.48 -11.32
CA PRO A 131 -4.46 -16.78 -11.12
C PRO A 131 -4.01 -17.04 -9.69
N ASP A 132 -3.64 -16.00 -8.94
CA ASP A 132 -3.24 -16.15 -7.54
C ASP A 132 -4.43 -16.51 -6.65
N LEU A 133 -5.64 -16.03 -6.97
CA LEU A 133 -6.86 -16.43 -6.26
C LEU A 133 -7.25 -17.89 -6.53
N GLU A 134 -6.98 -18.41 -7.73
CA GLU A 134 -7.19 -19.83 -8.06
C GLU A 134 -6.31 -20.76 -7.22
N VAL A 135 -5.16 -20.27 -6.75
CA VAL A 135 -4.27 -21.02 -5.84
C VAL A 135 -4.64 -20.80 -4.37
N LEU A 136 -4.93 -19.56 -3.99
CA LEU A 136 -5.16 -19.20 -2.59
C LEU A 136 -6.53 -19.67 -2.07
N ARG A 137 -7.60 -19.58 -2.87
CA ARG A 137 -8.96 -19.95 -2.43
C ARG A 137 -9.07 -21.43 -2.05
N PRO A 138 -8.56 -22.41 -2.84
CA PRO A 138 -8.54 -23.81 -2.43
C PRO A 138 -7.75 -24.03 -1.13
N ALA A 139 -6.55 -23.44 -1.00
CA ALA A 139 -5.74 -23.59 0.20
C ALA A 139 -6.41 -23.02 1.46
N LEU A 140 -7.16 -21.91 1.33
CA LEU A 140 -7.97 -21.35 2.42
C LEU A 140 -9.16 -22.24 2.78
N ARG A 141 -9.79 -22.90 1.80
CA ARG A 141 -10.86 -23.88 2.04
C ARG A 141 -10.32 -25.12 2.74
N ASP A 142 -9.17 -25.64 2.31
CA ASP A 142 -8.48 -26.75 2.98
C ASP A 142 -8.19 -26.40 4.45
N TRP A 143 -7.72 -25.18 4.70
CA TRP A 143 -7.54 -24.69 6.08
C TRP A 143 -8.85 -24.66 6.87
N CYS A 144 -9.96 -24.22 6.29
CA CYS A 144 -11.28 -24.31 6.95
C CYS A 144 -11.61 -25.76 7.33
N ASP A 145 -11.38 -26.71 6.43
CA ASP A 145 -11.70 -28.13 6.60
C ASP A 145 -10.85 -28.83 7.68
N THR A 146 -9.68 -28.27 8.04
CA THR A 146 -8.88 -28.74 9.18
C THR A 146 -9.42 -28.33 10.56
N ALA A 147 -10.55 -27.62 10.63
CA ALA A 147 -11.14 -27.18 11.90
C ALA A 147 -11.49 -28.35 12.83
N ALA A 148 -11.32 -28.15 14.14
CA ALA A 148 -11.58 -29.21 15.14
C ALA A 148 -13.08 -29.41 15.42
N SER A 149 -13.93 -28.47 15.00
CA SER A 149 -15.39 -28.53 15.21
C SER A 149 -16.16 -27.84 14.08
N ALA A 150 -17.43 -28.19 13.92
CA ALA A 150 -18.32 -27.54 12.96
C ALA A 150 -18.50 -26.04 13.23
N THR A 151 -18.49 -25.62 14.50
CA THR A 151 -18.56 -24.20 14.87
C THR A 151 -17.31 -23.44 14.44
N GLU A 152 -16.12 -24.03 14.67
CA GLU A 152 -14.86 -23.45 14.22
C GLU A 152 -14.79 -23.38 12.70
N HIS A 153 -15.19 -24.45 12.01
CA HIS A 153 -15.28 -24.49 10.55
C HIS A 153 -16.13 -23.34 10.00
N ALA A 154 -17.35 -23.16 10.54
CA ALA A 154 -18.26 -22.10 10.13
C ALA A 154 -17.67 -20.68 10.37
N LEU A 155 -16.92 -20.48 11.46
CA LEU A 155 -16.23 -19.21 11.73
C LEU A 155 -15.08 -18.95 10.75
N ARG A 156 -14.27 -19.97 10.45
CA ARG A 156 -13.19 -19.88 9.47
C ARG A 156 -13.75 -19.58 8.07
N LEU A 157 -14.80 -20.27 7.66
CA LEU A 157 -15.45 -20.06 6.37
C LEU A 157 -15.98 -18.63 6.23
N ARG A 158 -16.74 -18.13 7.21
CA ARG A 158 -17.23 -16.74 7.20
C ARG A 158 -16.10 -15.72 7.12
N ARG A 159 -14.98 -15.97 7.82
CA ARG A 159 -13.80 -15.10 7.77
C ARG A 159 -13.19 -15.09 6.36
N VAL A 160 -13.04 -16.26 5.74
CA VAL A 160 -12.54 -16.39 4.36
C VAL A 160 -13.46 -15.67 3.38
N GLU A 161 -14.77 -15.93 3.43
CA GLU A 161 -15.76 -15.30 2.53
C GLU A 161 -15.79 -13.76 2.66
N THR A 162 -15.57 -13.24 3.87
CA THR A 162 -15.53 -11.78 4.11
C THR A 162 -14.26 -11.13 3.55
N ILE A 163 -13.14 -11.83 3.60
CA ILE A 163 -11.80 -11.30 3.29
C ILE A 163 -11.41 -11.58 1.82
N PHE A 164 -11.79 -12.75 1.31
CA PHE A 164 -11.60 -13.22 -0.06
C PHE A 164 -12.96 -13.66 -0.64
N PRO A 165 -13.87 -12.71 -0.93
CA PRO A 165 -15.13 -13.04 -1.58
C PRO A 165 -14.89 -13.67 -2.95
N ASP A 166 -15.83 -14.51 -3.39
CA ASP A 166 -15.75 -15.19 -4.69
C ASP A 166 -16.01 -14.22 -5.86
N ASP A 167 -16.82 -13.18 -5.62
CA ASP A 167 -17.19 -12.17 -6.59
C ASP A 167 -16.54 -10.80 -6.34
N PHE A 168 -16.50 -9.99 -7.40
CA PHE A 168 -15.95 -8.65 -7.39
C PHE A 168 -16.82 -7.64 -6.61
N ASP A 169 -18.14 -7.78 -6.63
CA ASP A 169 -19.05 -6.80 -6.02
C ASP A 169 -18.88 -6.71 -4.50
N ASN A 170 -18.48 -7.82 -3.87
CA ASN A 170 -18.17 -7.88 -2.44
C ASN A 170 -16.69 -7.59 -2.11
N TRP A 171 -15.83 -7.37 -3.12
CA TRP A 171 -14.41 -7.11 -2.90
C TRP A 171 -14.17 -5.71 -2.32
N ASN A 172 -13.84 -5.64 -1.02
CA ASN A 172 -13.47 -4.39 -0.36
C ASN A 172 -11.97 -4.11 -0.50
N GLU A 173 -11.59 -3.15 -1.34
CA GLU A 173 -10.20 -2.82 -1.65
C GLU A 173 -9.37 -2.36 -0.43
N GLU A 174 -10.03 -1.90 0.64
CA GLU A 174 -9.36 -1.43 1.87
C GLU A 174 -8.81 -2.57 2.74
N ARG A 175 -9.23 -3.82 2.50
CA ARG A 175 -8.88 -5.00 3.32
C ARG A 175 -7.53 -5.64 3.01
N VAL A 176 -6.58 -4.90 2.42
CA VAL A 176 -5.25 -5.43 2.07
C VAL A 176 -4.54 -6.03 3.29
N LEU A 177 -4.51 -5.30 4.42
CA LEU A 177 -3.92 -5.80 5.65
C LEU A 177 -4.66 -7.05 6.17
N ASP A 178 -5.99 -7.05 6.19
CA ASP A 178 -6.77 -8.21 6.66
C ASP A 178 -6.48 -9.47 5.83
N ARG A 179 -6.33 -9.32 4.50
CA ARG A 179 -5.94 -10.40 3.59
C ARG A 179 -4.55 -10.90 3.89
N TYR A 180 -3.58 -9.99 4.00
CA TYR A 180 -2.21 -10.34 4.35
C TYR A 180 -2.14 -11.09 5.69
N GLU A 181 -2.84 -10.60 6.72
CA GLU A 181 -2.88 -11.21 8.06
C GLU A 181 -3.53 -12.59 8.06
N LEU A 182 -4.62 -12.76 7.29
CA LEU A 182 -5.23 -14.07 7.12
C LEU A 182 -4.24 -15.05 6.49
N LEU A 183 -3.65 -14.70 5.34
CA LEU A 183 -2.67 -15.54 4.64
C LEU A 183 -1.46 -15.85 5.52
N TYR A 184 -0.94 -14.86 6.24
CA TYR A 184 0.17 -15.04 7.18
C TYR A 184 -0.21 -16.04 8.29
N SER A 185 -1.37 -15.86 8.93
CA SER A 185 -1.82 -16.71 10.03
C SER A 185 -2.01 -18.19 9.66
N VAL A 186 -2.29 -18.46 8.37
CA VAL A 186 -2.49 -19.82 7.87
C VAL A 186 -1.24 -20.40 7.17
N GLY A 187 -0.14 -19.65 7.09
CA GLY A 187 1.12 -20.11 6.49
C GLY A 187 1.20 -20.03 4.97
N LEU A 188 0.34 -19.22 4.33
CA LEU A 188 0.28 -19.02 2.88
C LEU A 188 1.11 -17.83 2.37
N THR A 189 2.01 -17.30 3.21
CA THR A 189 3.00 -16.27 2.83
C THR A 189 4.42 -16.78 3.05
N GLY A 190 5.36 -16.30 2.24
CA GLY A 190 6.78 -16.64 2.40
C GLY A 190 7.34 -16.18 3.75
N GLU A 191 6.83 -15.08 4.31
CA GLU A 191 7.11 -14.61 5.67
C GLU A 191 6.70 -15.65 6.73
N ALA A 192 5.49 -16.18 6.67
CA ALA A 192 4.99 -17.14 7.65
C ALA A 192 5.71 -18.50 7.58
N GLN A 193 6.16 -18.88 6.38
CA GLN A 193 6.90 -20.11 6.15
C GLN A 193 8.32 -20.05 6.72
N ARG A 194 8.96 -18.88 6.75
CA ARG A 194 10.29 -18.69 7.39
C ARG A 194 10.27 -18.95 8.89
N THR A 195 9.17 -18.62 9.56
CA THR A 195 9.00 -18.84 11.00
C THR A 195 8.61 -20.28 11.33
N ARG A 196 8.18 -21.08 10.35
CA ARG A 196 7.77 -22.47 10.55
C ARG A 196 8.95 -23.42 10.35
N ASP A 197 9.43 -24.02 11.44
CA ASP A 197 10.40 -25.11 11.36
C ASP A 197 9.78 -26.36 10.69
N GLY A 198 10.33 -26.76 9.53
CA GLY A 198 10.21 -28.13 9.00
C GLY A 198 8.85 -28.58 8.45
N GLY A 199 7.95 -27.67 8.07
CA GLY A 199 6.70 -28.01 7.39
C GLY A 199 6.86 -28.27 5.88
N PRO A 200 5.95 -29.02 5.22
CA PRO A 200 5.95 -29.11 3.76
C PRO A 200 5.72 -27.72 3.15
N PRO A 201 6.31 -27.42 1.97
CA PRO A 201 6.09 -26.14 1.29
C PRO A 201 4.60 -25.98 0.99
N ALA A 202 3.98 -24.97 1.59
CA ALA A 202 2.61 -24.58 1.29
C ALA A 202 2.60 -23.63 0.10
N PRO A 203 1.51 -23.57 -0.69
CA PRO A 203 1.39 -22.57 -1.74
C PRO A 203 1.54 -21.17 -1.14
N SER A 204 2.48 -20.40 -1.67
CA SER A 204 2.66 -18.98 -1.34
C SER A 204 2.45 -18.13 -2.58
N SER A 205 1.75 -17.01 -2.43
CA SER A 205 1.56 -16.04 -3.50
C SER A 205 2.25 -14.71 -3.16
N GLY A 206 2.75 -14.02 -4.19
CA GLY A 206 3.48 -12.76 -4.09
C GLY A 206 4.86 -12.86 -3.45
N GLU A 207 5.74 -11.94 -3.80
CA GLU A 207 7.14 -11.96 -3.37
C GLU A 207 7.28 -11.54 -1.89
N PRO A 208 8.05 -12.27 -1.07
CA PRO A 208 8.28 -11.88 0.32
C PRO A 208 9.17 -10.64 0.43
N MET A 209 9.00 -9.88 1.52
CA MET A 209 9.90 -8.81 1.91
C MET A 209 10.71 -9.19 3.16
N ALA A 210 11.81 -8.48 3.41
CA ALA A 210 12.60 -8.65 4.61
C ALA A 210 11.83 -8.18 5.87
N SER A 211 12.07 -8.85 7.00
CA SER A 211 11.36 -8.60 8.27
C SER A 211 9.83 -8.58 8.08
N ASP A 212 9.13 -7.68 8.76
CA ASP A 212 7.68 -7.46 8.68
C ASP A 212 7.28 -6.43 7.59
N HIS A 213 8.18 -6.07 6.67
CA HIS A 213 7.97 -4.96 5.74
C HIS A 213 6.78 -5.16 4.80
N ARG A 214 6.45 -6.40 4.41
CA ARG A 214 5.25 -6.69 3.60
C ARG A 214 3.96 -6.39 4.38
N ARG A 215 3.96 -6.58 5.69
CA ARG A 215 2.85 -6.19 6.59
C ARG A 215 2.71 -4.67 6.70
N ILE A 216 3.84 -3.96 6.88
CA ILE A 216 3.87 -2.48 6.89
C ILE A 216 3.33 -1.93 5.57
N LEU A 217 3.74 -2.54 4.46
CA LEU A 217 3.26 -2.20 3.13
C LEU A 217 1.75 -2.43 2.97
N ALA A 218 1.24 -3.59 3.42
CA ALA A 218 -0.20 -3.89 3.41
C ALA A 218 -1.00 -2.87 4.23
N THR A 219 -0.46 -2.46 5.39
CA THR A 219 -1.04 -1.39 6.23
C THR A 219 -1.10 -0.06 5.49
N GLY A 220 0.00 0.31 4.81
CA GLY A 220 0.08 1.54 4.02
C GLY A 220 -0.91 1.55 2.86
N LEU A 221 -1.04 0.43 2.13
CA LEU A 221 -1.97 0.33 1.01
C LEU A 221 -3.43 0.34 1.47
N SER A 222 -3.77 -0.38 2.55
CA SER A 222 -5.10 -0.30 3.19
C SER A 222 -5.45 1.15 3.57
N ARG A 223 -4.51 1.85 4.22
CA ARG A 223 -4.72 3.25 4.63
C ARG A 223 -4.91 4.18 3.44
N LEU A 224 -4.07 4.03 2.41
CA LEU A 224 -4.14 4.84 1.19
C LEU A 224 -5.47 4.64 0.48
N ARG A 225 -5.90 3.39 0.27
CA ARG A 225 -7.17 3.07 -0.39
C ARG A 225 -8.38 3.59 0.37
N GLY A 226 -8.40 3.47 1.70
CA GLY A 226 -9.46 4.07 2.51
C GLY A 226 -9.48 5.59 2.38
N LYS A 227 -8.31 6.25 2.37
CA LYS A 227 -8.20 7.72 2.21
C LYS A 227 -8.71 8.24 0.88
N LEU A 228 -8.51 7.49 -0.21
CA LEU A 228 -8.98 7.90 -1.54
C LEU A 228 -10.50 8.18 -1.57
N LYS A 229 -11.28 7.57 -0.67
CA LYS A 229 -12.75 7.74 -0.61
C LYS A 229 -13.21 9.06 0.00
N TYR A 230 -12.41 9.67 0.88
CA TYR A 230 -12.86 10.83 1.67
C TYR A 230 -11.85 12.00 1.69
N ARG A 231 -10.65 11.83 1.14
CA ARG A 231 -9.64 12.88 1.00
C ARG A 231 -9.16 12.94 -0.46
N PRO A 232 -8.88 14.14 -0.99
CA PRO A 232 -8.34 14.32 -2.35
C PRO A 232 -6.85 13.94 -2.44
N VAL A 233 -6.41 12.91 -1.71
CA VAL A 233 -5.00 12.52 -1.58
C VAL A 233 -4.41 12.01 -2.90
N ILE A 234 -5.25 11.59 -3.84
CA ILE A 234 -4.84 11.22 -5.20
C ILE A 234 -4.03 12.33 -5.90
N PHE A 235 -4.32 13.61 -5.62
CA PHE A 235 -3.63 14.71 -6.29
C PHE A 235 -2.20 14.93 -5.80
N GLU A 236 -1.80 14.34 -4.67
CA GLU A 236 -0.39 14.27 -4.24
C GLU A 236 0.45 13.37 -5.17
N LEU A 237 -0.20 12.51 -5.96
CA LEU A 237 0.40 11.59 -6.93
C LEU A 237 0.30 12.10 -8.36
N MET A 238 -0.49 13.14 -8.62
CA MET A 238 -0.69 13.69 -9.96
C MET A 238 0.28 14.84 -10.23
N PRO A 239 0.73 15.03 -11.49
CA PRO A 239 1.43 16.25 -11.88
C PRO A 239 0.50 17.48 -11.74
N GLU A 240 1.06 18.69 -11.86
CA GLU A 240 0.25 19.92 -11.80
C GLU A 240 -0.83 20.01 -12.88
N GLN A 241 -0.58 19.39 -14.04
CA GLN A 241 -1.49 19.34 -15.17
C GLN A 241 -1.66 17.90 -15.65
N PHE A 242 -2.90 17.40 -15.64
CA PHE A 242 -3.23 16.03 -16.01
C PHE A 242 -4.53 15.98 -16.81
N THR A 243 -4.72 14.90 -17.55
CA THR A 243 -5.98 14.55 -18.20
C THR A 243 -6.86 13.74 -17.24
N LEU A 244 -8.18 13.78 -17.43
CA LEU A 244 -9.10 12.93 -16.64
C LEU A 244 -8.86 11.43 -16.83
N LEU A 245 -8.28 11.03 -17.98
CA LEU A 245 -7.92 9.64 -18.23
C LEU A 245 -6.73 9.22 -17.37
N GLU A 246 -5.70 10.06 -17.25
CA GLU A 246 -4.56 9.81 -16.36
C GLU A 246 -5.03 9.71 -14.90
N LEU A 247 -5.88 10.63 -14.44
CA LEU A 247 -6.45 10.57 -13.09
C LEU A 247 -7.24 9.27 -12.84
N GLN A 248 -8.10 8.88 -13.80
CA GLN A 248 -8.85 7.62 -13.70
C GLN A 248 -7.89 6.43 -13.60
N LYS A 249 -6.90 6.34 -14.49
CA LYS A 249 -5.95 5.22 -14.52
C LYS A 249 -5.08 5.17 -13.26
N SER A 250 -4.73 6.30 -12.67
CA SER A 250 -4.03 6.36 -11.38
C SER A 250 -4.88 5.82 -10.24
N LEU A 251 -6.17 6.16 -10.19
CA LEU A 251 -7.10 5.60 -9.20
C LEU A 251 -7.32 4.09 -9.40
N GLU A 252 -7.47 3.64 -10.64
CA GLU A 252 -7.53 2.21 -10.98
C GLU A 252 -6.26 1.49 -10.50
N ALA A 253 -5.08 2.05 -10.78
CA ALA A 253 -3.80 1.46 -10.38
C ALA A 253 -3.64 1.32 -8.86
N LEU A 254 -4.05 2.33 -8.09
CA LEU A 254 -3.96 2.32 -6.63
C LEU A 254 -5.02 1.41 -6.00
N SER A 255 -6.26 1.45 -6.49
CA SER A 255 -7.36 0.63 -5.99
C SER A 255 -7.24 -0.84 -6.40
N GLY A 256 -6.53 -1.13 -7.49
CA GLY A 256 -6.52 -2.46 -8.12
C GLY A 256 -7.81 -2.78 -8.84
N LEU A 257 -8.71 -1.82 -9.05
CA LEU A 257 -10.04 -2.01 -9.62
C LEU A 257 -10.17 -1.28 -10.97
N ARG A 258 -11.10 -1.72 -11.83
CA ARG A 258 -11.53 -0.93 -13.00
C ARG A 258 -12.63 0.05 -12.59
N LEU A 259 -12.56 1.26 -13.14
CA LEU A 259 -13.57 2.28 -12.90
C LEU A 259 -14.42 2.49 -14.16
N HIS A 260 -15.74 2.54 -13.97
CA HIS A 260 -16.64 2.90 -15.07
C HIS A 260 -16.46 4.38 -15.44
N LYS A 261 -15.95 4.64 -16.65
CA LYS A 261 -15.57 5.98 -17.13
C LYS A 261 -16.63 7.06 -16.92
N GLN A 262 -17.90 6.75 -17.22
CA GLN A 262 -18.98 7.75 -17.10
C GLN A 262 -19.34 8.03 -15.65
N ASN A 263 -19.30 7.00 -14.79
CA ASN A 263 -19.62 7.16 -13.36
C ASN A 263 -18.50 7.91 -12.66
N PHE A 264 -17.25 7.61 -13.00
CA PHE A 264 -16.08 8.33 -12.53
C PHE A 264 -16.16 9.83 -12.85
N ARG A 265 -16.42 10.20 -14.10
CA ARG A 265 -16.56 11.62 -14.50
C ARG A 265 -17.67 12.32 -13.73
N ARG A 266 -18.87 11.72 -13.69
CA ARG A 266 -20.00 12.28 -12.92
C ARG A 266 -19.69 12.45 -11.44
N ALA A 267 -18.97 11.50 -10.84
CA ALA A 267 -18.56 11.59 -9.44
C ALA A 267 -17.54 12.72 -9.23
N LEU A 268 -16.53 12.82 -10.11
CA LEU A 268 -15.50 13.84 -10.05
C LEU A 268 -16.07 15.26 -10.25
N ASP A 269 -16.95 15.45 -11.24
CA ASP A 269 -17.57 16.74 -11.53
C ASP A 269 -18.33 17.29 -10.31
N ARG A 270 -18.97 16.42 -9.52
CA ARG A 270 -19.69 16.80 -8.29
C ARG A 270 -18.76 17.28 -7.18
N THR A 271 -17.50 16.87 -7.17
CA THR A 271 -16.56 17.27 -6.12
C THR A 271 -16.07 18.71 -6.29
N GLY A 272 -16.00 19.21 -7.53
CA GLY A 272 -15.37 20.48 -7.86
C GLY A 272 -13.84 20.49 -7.68
N PHE A 273 -13.19 19.33 -7.47
CA PHE A 273 -11.75 19.26 -7.22
C PHE A 273 -10.89 19.53 -8.46
N VAL A 274 -11.45 19.49 -9.67
CA VAL A 274 -10.69 19.69 -10.90
C VAL A 274 -11.20 20.90 -11.66
N THR A 275 -10.28 21.71 -12.19
CA THR A 275 -10.59 22.88 -13.01
C THR A 275 -10.03 22.67 -14.42
N PRO A 276 -10.87 22.77 -15.48
CA PRO A 276 -10.40 22.69 -16.86
C PRO A 276 -9.51 23.89 -17.20
N LEU A 277 -8.43 23.64 -17.96
CA LEU A 277 -7.48 24.67 -18.37
C LEU A 277 -7.74 25.20 -19.79
N GLY A 278 -8.67 24.59 -20.55
CA GLY A 278 -8.92 24.91 -21.96
C GLY A 278 -7.76 24.54 -22.90
N ILE A 279 -6.72 23.88 -22.38
CA ILE A 279 -5.56 23.42 -23.14
C ILE A 279 -5.77 21.95 -23.51
N MET A 280 -5.57 21.63 -24.78
CA MET A 280 -5.67 20.26 -25.29
C MET A 280 -4.28 19.65 -25.46
N ARG A 281 -4.13 18.39 -25.03
CA ARG A 281 -2.93 17.58 -25.20
C ARG A 281 -3.15 16.60 -26.35
N GLU A 282 -2.30 16.65 -27.37
CA GLU A 282 -2.41 15.85 -28.60
C GLU A 282 -1.72 14.48 -28.52
N ASP A 283 -0.71 14.32 -27.66
CA ASP A 283 0.13 13.11 -27.52
C ASP A 283 -0.48 12.02 -26.61
N THR A 284 -1.80 11.86 -26.61
CA THR A 284 -2.50 10.92 -25.72
C THR A 284 -2.70 9.51 -26.30
N GLY A 285 -2.12 9.23 -27.46
CA GLY A 285 -2.32 7.98 -28.21
C GLY A 285 -3.73 7.86 -28.82
N GLY A 286 -4.47 8.97 -28.94
CA GLY A 286 -5.84 9.02 -29.43
C GLY A 286 -6.31 10.44 -29.73
N ARG A 287 -7.60 10.73 -29.52
CA ARG A 287 -8.14 12.08 -29.68
C ARG A 287 -7.52 13.04 -28.66
N PRO A 288 -7.28 14.31 -29.00
CA PRO A 288 -6.79 15.29 -28.06
C PRO A 288 -7.63 15.33 -26.78
N ALA A 289 -6.97 15.40 -25.63
CA ALA A 289 -7.63 15.41 -24.32
C ALA A 289 -7.37 16.74 -23.60
N GLU A 290 -8.39 17.26 -22.94
CA GLU A 290 -8.28 18.49 -22.17
C GLU A 290 -7.45 18.27 -20.89
N LEU A 291 -6.65 19.28 -20.54
CA LEU A 291 -5.88 19.34 -19.31
C LEU A 291 -6.67 19.99 -18.18
N TYR A 292 -6.47 19.45 -16.99
CA TYR A 292 -7.07 19.87 -15.74
C TYR A 292 -5.97 20.11 -14.71
N SER A 293 -6.30 20.95 -13.72
CA SER A 293 -5.49 21.16 -12.52
C SER A 293 -6.31 20.88 -11.26
N TYR A 294 -5.63 20.55 -10.16
CA TYR A 294 -6.27 20.35 -8.86
C TYR A 294 -6.63 21.69 -8.21
N ASN A 295 -7.92 21.89 -7.92
CA ASN A 295 -8.43 23.02 -7.16
C ASN A 295 -8.28 22.75 -5.64
N ARG A 296 -7.18 23.23 -5.07
CA ARG A 296 -6.84 23.05 -3.64
C ARG A 296 -7.85 23.71 -2.70
N ASP A 297 -8.41 24.86 -3.10
CA ASP A 297 -9.31 25.66 -2.25
C ASP A 297 -10.62 24.91 -1.97
N GLN A 298 -11.10 24.11 -2.91
CA GLN A 298 -12.37 23.39 -2.79
C GLN A 298 -12.41 22.42 -1.60
N PHE A 299 -11.28 21.79 -1.24
CA PHE A 299 -11.23 20.90 -0.08
C PHE A 299 -11.29 21.67 1.25
N HIS A 300 -10.66 22.84 1.32
CA HIS A 300 -10.64 23.66 2.54
C HIS A 300 -12.03 24.15 2.97
N PHE A 301 -12.98 24.25 2.04
CA PHE A 301 -14.34 24.71 2.30
C PHE A 301 -15.39 23.59 2.32
N SER A 302 -15.00 22.33 2.12
CA SER A 302 -15.94 21.20 2.18
C SER A 302 -16.23 20.84 3.64
N PRO A 303 -17.50 20.83 4.09
CA PRO A 303 -17.83 20.44 5.45
C PRO A 303 -17.36 18.99 5.68
N SER A 304 -16.67 18.76 6.80
CA SER A 304 -16.21 17.44 7.21
C SER A 304 -17.38 16.44 7.16
N LEU A 305 -17.21 15.32 6.45
CA LEU A 305 -18.16 14.21 6.30
C LEU A 305 -18.44 13.43 7.61
N GLY A 306 -18.22 14.03 8.77
CA GLY A 306 -18.57 13.48 10.07
C GLY A 306 -19.99 13.84 10.49
N LEU A 307 -20.48 13.20 11.54
CA LEU A 307 -21.71 13.62 12.22
C LEU A 307 -21.58 15.09 12.60
N SER A 308 -22.43 15.95 12.02
CA SER A 308 -22.57 17.33 12.45
C SER A 308 -22.95 17.31 13.93
N LEU A 309 -22.07 17.82 14.80
CA LEU A 309 -22.35 17.94 16.22
C LEU A 309 -23.33 19.10 16.40
N PRO A 310 -24.59 18.84 16.79
CA PRO A 310 -25.53 19.92 17.05
C PRO A 310 -24.99 20.77 18.21
N ARG A 311 -24.90 22.08 17.98
CA ARG A 311 -24.61 23.03 19.06
C ARG A 311 -25.89 23.27 19.86
N ALA A 312 -25.77 23.31 21.18
CA ALA A 312 -26.86 23.62 22.11
C ALA A 312 -27.33 25.08 21.94
#